data_AF-A0A3C2AK29-F1
#
_entry.id   AF-A0A3C2AK29-F1
#
_cell.length_a   1.000
_cell.length_b   1.000
_cell.length_c   1.000
_cell.angle_alpha   90.00
_cell.angle_beta   90.00
_cell.angle_gamma   90.00
#
_symmetry.space_group_name_H-M   'P 1'
#
loop_
_entity.id
_entity.type
_entity.pdbx_description
1 polymer ?
#
loop_
_entity_poly.entity_id
_entity_poly.type
_entity_poly.pdbx_seq_one_letter_code
_entity_poly.pdbx_strand_id
1 'polypeptide(L)'
;IYEMLQSQNETPVLLITSPEHMYRSIRSLQKAGLTNVGGLPSFEKPITEQQLKGKKKGAQKVTLAWRYNFWSYLRYEILVLREYCAIAYYKLNGWI
;
A
#
# COMPACT_ATOMS: atom_id res chain seq x y z
N ILE A 1 12.32 2.06 16.51
CA ILE A 1 11.05 1.42 16.94
C ILE A 1 11.32 0.12 17.70
N TYR A 2 12.02 -0.86 17.10
CA TYR A 2 12.35 -2.11 17.81
C TYR A 2 13.10 -1.90 19.14
N GLU A 3 14.15 -1.07 19.15
CA GLU A 3 14.86 -0.70 20.40
C GLU A 3 13.99 0.02 21.43
N MET A 4 12.95 0.74 21.00
CA MET A 4 12.03 1.43 21.92
C MET A 4 10.98 0.49 22.52
N LEU A 5 10.72 -0.66 21.87
CA LEU A 5 9.70 -1.63 22.27
C LEU A 5 10.26 -2.86 22.99
N GLN A 6 11.59 -3.00 23.10
CA GLN A 6 12.25 -4.11 23.81
C GLN A 6 11.76 -4.28 25.27
N SER A 7 11.30 -3.21 25.90
CA SER A 7 10.76 -3.26 27.27
C SER A 7 9.38 -3.94 27.37
N GLN A 8 8.67 -4.14 26.26
CA GLN A 8 7.24 -4.49 26.22
C GLN A 8 6.96 -5.57 25.15
N ASN A 9 7.64 -6.71 25.25
CA ASN A 9 7.62 -7.82 24.28
C ASN A 9 6.21 -8.38 23.94
N GLU A 10 5.21 -8.14 24.79
CA GLU A 10 3.85 -8.68 24.61
C GLU A 10 2.82 -7.64 24.13
N THR A 11 3.22 -6.39 23.90
CA THR A 11 2.27 -5.35 23.48
C THR A 11 1.82 -5.55 22.04
N PRO A 12 0.51 -5.59 21.76
CA PRO A 12 0.01 -5.63 20.39
C PRO A 12 0.37 -4.33 19.66
N VAL A 13 1.12 -4.44 18.57
CA VAL A 13 1.52 -3.28 17.76
C VAL A 13 0.65 -3.20 16.52
N LEU A 14 -0.04 -2.07 16.34
CA LEU A 14 -0.80 -1.78 15.13
C LEU A 14 -0.01 -0.85 14.21
N LEU A 15 0.33 -1.32 13.03
CA LEU A 15 1.05 -0.55 12.02
C LEU A 15 0.09 0.08 11.01
N ILE A 16 0.11 1.40 10.90
CA ILE A 16 -0.70 2.16 9.94
C ILE A 16 0.22 2.65 8.82
N THR A 17 0.06 2.11 7.62
CA THR A 17 0.84 2.51 6.44
C THR A 17 0.06 2.26 5.16
N SER A 18 0.60 2.70 4.03
CA SER A 18 0.04 2.43 2.71
C SER A 18 -0.03 0.92 2.46
N PRO A 19 -1.14 0.41 1.87
CA PRO A 19 -1.35 -1.03 1.66
C PRO A 19 -0.18 -1.73 0.98
N GLU A 20 0.47 -1.03 0.05
CA GLU A 20 1.60 -1.50 -0.75
C GLU A 20 2.76 -1.99 0.10
N HIS A 21 3.07 -1.29 1.19
CA HIS A 21 4.26 -1.56 2.01
C HIS A 21 3.95 -2.37 3.26
N MET A 22 2.66 -2.63 3.51
CA MET A 22 2.18 -3.29 4.70
C MET A 22 2.80 -4.68 4.89
N TYR A 23 2.85 -5.47 3.82
CA TYR A 23 3.35 -6.84 3.87
C TYR A 23 4.80 -6.90 4.36
N ARG A 24 5.68 -6.10 3.75
CA ARG A 24 7.10 -6.08 4.12
C ARG A 24 7.32 -5.52 5.52
N SER A 25 6.60 -4.48 5.91
CA SER A 25 6.73 -3.86 7.22
C SER A 25 6.34 -4.80 8.35
N ILE A 26 5.22 -5.53 8.21
CA ILE A 26 4.80 -6.53 9.21
C ILE A 26 5.85 -7.63 9.32
N ARG A 27 6.33 -8.16 8.19
CA ARG A 27 7.29 -9.27 8.19
C ARG A 27 8.65 -8.88 8.77
N SER A 28 9.16 -7.69 8.48
CA SER A 28 10.40 -7.20 9.07
C SER A 28 10.27 -6.97 10.58
N LEU A 29 9.11 -6.50 11.06
CA LEU A 29 8.85 -6.36 12.50
C LEU A 29 8.69 -7.72 13.21
N GLN A 30 8.02 -8.67 12.57
CA GLN A 30 7.94 -10.05 13.07
C GLN A 30 9.32 -10.68 13.20
N LYS A 31 10.17 -10.51 12.18
CA LYS A 31 11.55 -11.00 12.19
C LYS A 31 12.41 -10.31 13.24
N ALA A 32 12.15 -9.03 13.52
CA ALA A 32 12.85 -8.32 14.58
C ALA A 32 12.53 -8.89 15.98
N GLY A 33 11.40 -9.58 16.18
CA GLY A 33 11.03 -10.22 17.45
C GLY A 33 9.66 -9.82 17.99
N LEU A 34 8.89 -9.00 17.25
CA LEU A 34 7.53 -8.61 17.63
C LEU A 34 6.54 -9.69 17.19
N THR A 35 6.01 -10.46 18.15
CA THR A 35 5.11 -11.59 17.86
C THR A 35 3.68 -11.16 17.52
N ASN A 36 3.22 -10.02 18.06
CA ASN A 36 1.84 -9.55 17.93
C ASN A 36 1.75 -8.23 17.13
N VAL A 37 1.94 -8.31 15.80
CA VAL A 37 1.90 -7.15 14.89
C VAL A 37 0.70 -7.26 13.93
N GLY A 38 -0.21 -6.30 14.03
CA GLY A 38 -1.31 -6.09 13.09
C GLY A 38 -1.04 -4.91 12.16
N GLY A 39 -1.72 -4.87 11.00
CA GLY A 39 -1.63 -3.75 10.06
C GLY A 39 -3.01 -3.20 9.70
N LEU A 40 -3.16 -1.88 9.72
CA LEU A 40 -4.36 -1.19 9.23
C LEU A 40 -4.01 -0.40 7.96
N PRO A 41 -4.46 -0.83 6.76
CA PRO A 41 -4.12 -0.17 5.51
C PRO A 41 -4.77 1.21 5.43
N SER A 42 -3.95 2.24 5.20
CA SER A 42 -4.43 3.59 4.90
C SER A 42 -4.58 3.75 3.39
N PHE A 43 -5.80 3.60 2.88
CA PHE A 43 -6.09 3.85 1.47
C PHE A 43 -6.07 5.36 1.20
N GLU A 44 -5.25 5.79 0.23
CA GLU A 44 -5.40 7.12 -0.33
C GLU A 44 -6.78 7.22 -0.98
N LYS A 45 -7.57 8.22 -0.60
CA LYS A 45 -8.82 8.54 -1.29
C LYS A 45 -8.45 9.32 -2.55
N PRO A 46 -8.58 8.76 -3.76
CA PRO A 46 -8.40 9.55 -4.96
C PRO A 46 -9.46 10.65 -4.96
N ILE A 47 -9.03 11.90 -5.10
CA ILE A 47 -9.95 13.02 -5.27
C ILE A 47 -10.70 12.77 -6.57
N THR A 48 -11.94 12.31 -6.45
CA THR A 48 -12.78 12.01 -7.61
C THR A 48 -13.29 13.35 -8.15
N GLU A 49 -13.23 13.56 -9.47
CA GLU A 49 -13.71 14.79 -10.12
C GLU A 49 -15.14 15.21 -9.71
N GLN A 50 -15.93 14.25 -9.21
CA GLN A 50 -17.28 14.44 -8.66
C GLN A 50 -17.30 15.31 -7.39
N GLN A 51 -16.23 15.37 -6.60
CA GLN A 51 -16.13 16.28 -5.44
C GLN A 51 -15.70 17.70 -5.84
N LEU A 52 -15.26 17.92 -7.09
CA LEU A 52 -14.74 19.20 -7.58
C LEU A 52 -15.68 19.93 -8.55
N LYS A 53 -16.71 19.28 -9.11
CA LYS A 53 -17.60 19.89 -10.11
C LYS A 53 -19.00 20.14 -9.56
N GLY A 54 -19.30 21.42 -9.34
CA GLY A 54 -20.68 21.92 -9.40
C GLY A 54 -21.34 21.46 -10.71
N LYS A 55 -22.60 21.01 -10.61
CA LYS A 55 -23.42 20.41 -11.68
C LYS A 55 -23.06 20.89 -13.09
N LYS A 56 -22.43 20.02 -13.90
CA LYS A 56 -22.54 20.09 -15.36
C LYS A 56 -22.96 18.74 -15.93
N LYS A 57 -24.20 18.73 -16.43
CA LYS A 57 -24.82 17.69 -17.25
C LYS A 57 -24.08 17.58 -18.59
N GLY A 58 -23.94 16.35 -19.07
CA GLY A 58 -23.82 16.05 -20.50
C GLY A 58 -22.41 16.12 -21.10
N ALA A 59 -21.76 14.97 -21.20
CA ALA A 59 -20.94 14.62 -22.36
C ALA A 59 -20.68 13.10 -22.35
N GLN A 60 -21.28 12.38 -23.30
CA GLN A 60 -20.81 11.04 -23.65
C GLN A 60 -19.34 11.14 -24.10
N LYS A 61 -18.44 10.37 -23.48
CA LYS A 61 -17.00 10.32 -23.83
C LYS A 61 -16.43 8.90 -23.63
N VAL A 62 -17.10 7.90 -24.18
CA VAL A 62 -16.74 6.48 -24.00
C VAL A 62 -15.39 6.13 -24.66
N THR A 63 -14.92 6.90 -25.65
CA THR A 63 -13.68 6.66 -26.38
C THR A 63 -12.40 7.20 -25.70
N LEU A 64 -12.48 8.29 -24.94
CA LEU A 64 -11.30 8.81 -24.23
C LEU A 64 -11.00 7.98 -22.98
N ALA A 65 -12.04 7.51 -22.29
CA ALA A 65 -11.92 6.75 -21.05
C ALA A 65 -11.09 5.47 -21.21
N TRP A 66 -11.15 4.81 -22.36
CA TRP A 66 -10.44 3.53 -22.57
C TRP A 66 -8.92 3.69 -22.55
N ARG A 67 -8.36 4.73 -23.19
CA ARG A 67 -6.91 5.02 -23.16
C ARG A 67 -6.43 5.36 -21.75
N TYR A 68 -7.20 6.16 -21.01
CA TYR A 68 -6.86 6.52 -19.64
C TYR A 68 -6.99 5.34 -18.68
N ASN A 69 -8.02 4.50 -18.85
CA ASN A 69 -8.17 3.27 -18.07
C ASN A 69 -7.01 2.31 -18.34
N PHE A 70 -6.66 2.08 -19.61
CA PHE A 70 -5.53 1.25 -20.00
C PHE A 70 -4.21 1.75 -19.38
N TRP A 71 -3.95 3.06 -19.47
CA TRP A 71 -2.78 3.67 -18.84
C TRP A 71 -2.80 3.57 -17.32
N SER A 72 -3.97 3.71 -16.70
CA SER A 72 -4.14 3.55 -15.26
C SER A 72 -3.83 2.13 -14.81
N TYR A 73 -4.30 1.12 -15.54
CA TYR A 73 -4.00 -0.28 -15.26
C TYR A 73 -2.52 -0.60 -15.42
N LEU A 74 -1.87 -0.14 -16.49
CA LEU A 74 -0.42 -0.28 -16.66
C LEU A 74 0.36 0.32 -15.48
N ARG A 75 -0.07 1.48 -14.99
CA ARG A 75 0.57 2.11 -13.82
C ARG A 75 0.39 1.26 -12.55
N TYR A 76 -0.79 0.68 -12.34
CA TYR A 76 -1.04 -0.25 -11.23
C TYR A 76 -0.18 -1.52 -11.34
N GLU A 77 -0.04 -2.09 -12.54
CA GLU A 77 0.80 -3.26 -12.78
C GLU A 77 2.27 -2.98 -12.45
N ILE A 78 2.81 -1.85 -12.89
CA ILE A 78 4.18 -1.43 -12.56
C ILE A 78 4.37 -1.29 -11.05
N LEU A 79 3.37 -0.73 -10.35
CA LEU A 79 3.42 -0.54 -8.90
C LEU A 79 3.46 -1.89 -8.16
N VAL A 80 2.60 -2.83 -8.58
CA VAL A 80 2.55 -4.18 -8.03
C VAL A 80 3.84 -4.96 -8.33
N LEU A 81 4.35 -4.87 -9.56
CA LEU A 81 5.58 -5.54 -9.97
C LEU A 81 6.79 -5.03 -9.19
N ARG A 82 6.87 -3.71 -8.96
CA ARG A 82 7.90 -3.10 -8.10
C ARG A 82 7.85 -3.65 -6.67
N GLU A 83 6.65 -3.80 -6.10
CA GLU A 83 6.50 -4.37 -4.75
C GLU A 83 6.92 -5.84 -4.71
N TYR A 84 6.56 -6.64 -5.72
CA TYR A 84 7.04 -8.02 -5.82
C TYR A 84 8.55 -8.12 -5.92
N CYS A 85 9.20 -7.26 -6.71
CA CYS A 85 10.66 -7.18 -6.76
C CYS A 85 11.25 -6.83 -5.38
N ALA A 86 10.65 -5.88 -4.65
CA ALA A 86 11.10 -5.50 -3.32
C ALA A 86 10.96 -6.67 -2.31
N ILE A 87 9.82 -7.38 -2.33
CA ILE A 87 9.60 -8.55 -1.49
C ILE A 87 10.60 -9.65 -1.82
N ALA A 88 10.82 -9.94 -3.10
CA ALA A 88 11.80 -10.92 -3.54
C ALA A 88 13.22 -10.56 -3.07
N TYR A 89 13.62 -9.30 -3.22
CA TYR A 89 14.91 -8.81 -2.74
C TYR A 89 15.08 -8.96 -1.23
N TYR A 90 14.08 -8.57 -0.44
CA TYR A 90 14.11 -8.72 1.02
C TYR A 90 14.16 -10.18 1.46
N LYS A 91 13.48 -11.07 0.73
CA LYS A 91 13.51 -12.51 0.98
C LYS A 91 14.89 -13.11 0.67
N LEU A 92 15.53 -12.70 -0.44
CA LEU A 92 16.87 -13.15 -0.81
C LEU A 92 17.94 -12.73 0.20
N ASN A 93 17.84 -11.52 0.75
CA ASN A 93 18.73 -11.04 1.82
C ASN A 93 18.39 -11.60 3.21
N GLY A 94 17.29 -12.35 3.34
CA GLY A 94 16.84 -12.86 4.62
C GLY A 94 16.42 -11.77 5.59
N TRP A 95 15.87 -10.65 5.13
CA TRP A 95 15.29 -9.59 5.99
C TRP A 95 13.80 -9.80 6.27
N ILE A 96 13.18 -10.67 5.48
CA ILE A 96 11.85 -11.26 5.66
C ILE A 96 12.07 -12.76 5.55
#